data_AF-A0A2D4F1M3-F1
#
_entry.id   AF-A0A2D4F1M3-F1
#
_cell.length_a   1.000
_cell.length_b   1.000
_cell.length_c   1.000
_cell.angle_alpha   90.00
_cell.angle_beta   90.00
_cell.angle_gamma   90.00
#
_symmetry.space_group_name_H-M   'P 1'
#
loop_
_entity.id
_entity.type
_entity.pdbx_description
1 polymer ?
#
loop_
_entity_poly.entity_id
_entity_poly.type
_entity_poly.pdbx_seq_one_letter_code
_entity_poly.pdbx_strand_id
1 'polypeptide(L)'
;IGVAERIAAPQLFYSPALMESFCTSIVAQDNQGNIYHGRNMDYAFGEYLRKITIDVDFIKGGQVKFQGTTFFGYVGLWTGQSPHKFSISGNERDVGYWWENAIAAFLARFSPASWLIRTTLSEAEDFETALYTLAKIPIIADVYYIVGGTTSKQGAVITRKRTGPVDVWPLDPLYGAWYRVETNYDHWNNPP
;
A
#
# COMPACT_ATOMS: atom_id res chain seq x y z
N ILE A 1 11.57 10.48 27.16
CA ILE A 1 10.78 10.96 25.99
C ILE A 1 11.72 10.94 24.80
N GLY A 2 11.84 9.76 24.20
CA GLY A 2 12.97 9.37 23.35
C GLY A 2 12.82 9.86 21.91
N VAL A 3 13.94 9.95 21.19
CA VAL A 3 14.00 10.31 19.76
C VAL A 3 13.02 9.49 18.90
N ALA A 4 12.72 8.24 19.30
CA ALA A 4 11.71 7.39 18.68
C ALA A 4 10.27 7.95 18.75
N GLU A 5 9.86 8.56 19.87
CA GLU A 5 8.52 9.19 19.98
C GLU A 5 8.41 10.44 19.11
N ARG A 6 9.52 11.19 18.94
CA ARG A 6 9.56 12.39 18.09
C ARG A 6 9.48 12.06 16.60
N ILE A 7 9.84 10.84 16.19
CA ILE A 7 9.78 10.36 14.79
C ILE A 7 8.46 9.61 14.53
N ALA A 8 7.86 8.98 15.55
CA ALA A 8 6.60 8.25 15.41
C ALA A 8 5.39 9.19 15.23
N ALA A 9 5.32 10.32 15.95
CA ALA A 9 4.18 11.23 15.84
C ALA A 9 4.01 11.86 14.43
N PRO A 10 5.07 12.35 13.75
CA PRO A 10 4.98 12.79 12.36
C PRO A 10 4.53 11.70 11.37
N GLN A 11 4.83 10.42 11.62
CA GLN A 11 4.41 9.33 10.73
C GLN A 11 2.90 9.12 10.74
N LEU A 12 2.24 9.38 11.87
CA LEU A 12 0.79 9.33 11.93
C LEU A 12 0.18 10.47 11.10
N PHE A 13 0.75 11.67 11.10
CA PHE A 13 0.26 12.80 10.28
C PHE A 13 0.24 12.54 8.77
N TYR A 14 1.14 11.69 8.27
CA TYR A 14 1.17 11.27 6.85
C TYR A 14 0.42 9.94 6.61
N SER A 15 -0.31 9.45 7.60
CA SER A 15 -1.27 8.38 7.41
C SER A 15 -2.50 8.97 6.70
N PRO A 16 -2.98 8.33 5.62
CA PRO A 16 -4.24 8.67 4.98
C PRO A 16 -5.38 8.80 5.99
N ALA A 17 -5.43 7.86 6.95
CA ALA A 17 -6.40 7.85 8.05
C ALA A 17 -6.43 9.11 8.94
N LEU A 18 -5.51 10.07 8.76
CA LEU A 18 -5.46 11.34 9.48
C LEU A 18 -5.51 12.57 8.54
N MET A 19 -5.46 12.36 7.23
CA MET A 19 -5.54 13.40 6.20
C MET A 19 -6.32 12.82 5.01
N GLU A 20 -7.56 13.27 4.80
CA GLU A 20 -8.42 12.85 3.67
C GLU A 20 -7.60 12.63 2.39
N SER A 21 -7.40 11.35 2.04
CA SER A 21 -6.69 10.97 0.84
C SER A 21 -7.66 10.34 -0.15
N PHE A 22 -7.57 10.81 -1.38
CA PHE A 22 -8.22 10.15 -2.50
C PHE A 22 -7.11 9.44 -3.27
N CYS A 23 -7.27 8.14 -3.48
CA CYS A 23 -6.30 7.35 -4.19
C CYS A 23 -6.97 6.69 -5.37
N THR A 24 -6.22 6.45 -6.43
CA THR A 24 -6.64 5.56 -7.51
C THR A 24 -5.46 4.68 -7.84
N SER A 25 -5.67 3.36 -7.85
CA SER A 25 -4.65 2.38 -8.22
C SER A 25 -5.22 1.43 -9.25
N ILE A 26 -4.42 1.09 -10.24
CA ILE A 26 -4.78 0.21 -11.35
C ILE A 26 -3.69 -0.83 -11.51
N VAL A 27 -4.08 -2.11 -11.44
CA VAL A 27 -3.23 -3.23 -11.88
C VAL A 27 -3.87 -3.86 -13.11
N ALA A 28 -3.11 -4.03 -14.18
CA ALA A 28 -3.61 -4.52 -15.45
C ALA A 28 -2.63 -5.49 -16.11
N GLN A 29 -3.16 -6.32 -16.98
CA GLN A 29 -2.41 -7.26 -17.80
C GLN A 29 -2.70 -7.00 -19.29
N ASP A 30 -1.65 -7.01 -20.10
CA ASP A 30 -1.80 -6.95 -21.57
C ASP A 30 -2.00 -8.34 -22.21
N ASN A 31 -2.17 -8.35 -23.53
CA ASN A 31 -2.36 -9.58 -24.31
C ASN A 31 -1.11 -10.49 -24.35
N GLN A 32 0.06 -9.98 -23.98
CA GLN A 32 1.31 -10.76 -23.89
C GLN A 32 1.54 -11.34 -22.48
N GLY A 33 0.69 -10.99 -21.51
CA GLY A 33 0.81 -11.41 -20.12
C GLY A 33 1.71 -10.50 -19.27
N ASN A 34 2.10 -9.33 -19.79
CA ASN A 34 2.87 -8.35 -19.03
C ASN A 34 1.97 -7.66 -18.01
N ILE A 35 2.48 -7.43 -16.81
CA ILE A 35 1.77 -6.75 -15.72
C ILE A 35 2.18 -5.27 -15.67
N TYR A 36 1.18 -4.40 -15.62
CA TYR A 36 1.34 -2.96 -15.45
C TYR A 36 0.64 -2.51 -14.17
N HIS A 37 1.27 -1.60 -13.44
CA HIS A 37 0.74 -1.08 -12.19
C HIS A 37 0.97 0.43 -12.13
N GLY A 38 -0.12 1.19 -12.03
CA GLY A 38 -0.11 2.65 -11.93
C GLY A 38 -0.98 3.12 -10.78
N ARG A 39 -0.65 4.30 -10.22
CA ARG A 39 -1.44 4.91 -9.16
C ARG A 39 -1.35 6.43 -9.15
N ASN A 40 -2.43 7.07 -8.69
CA ASN A 40 -2.46 8.45 -8.21
C ASN A 40 -2.53 8.47 -6.68
N MET A 41 -1.93 9.51 -6.09
CA MET A 41 -1.96 9.78 -4.66
C MET A 41 -2.41 11.23 -4.47
N ASP A 42 -3.65 11.41 -4.04
CA ASP A 42 -4.26 12.71 -3.85
C ASP A 42 -4.46 12.98 -2.36
N TYR A 43 -4.06 14.17 -1.92
CA TYR A 43 -4.18 14.64 -0.55
C TYR A 43 -4.65 16.08 -0.56
N ALA A 44 -5.49 16.47 0.40
CA ALA A 44 -5.96 17.85 0.55
C ALA A 44 -4.81 18.88 0.67
N PHE A 45 -3.65 18.49 1.22
CA PHE A 45 -2.46 19.34 1.39
C PHE A 45 -1.45 19.24 0.22
N GLY A 46 -1.93 18.96 -0.99
CA GLY A 46 -1.09 18.67 -2.17
C GLY A 46 -0.03 19.74 -2.50
N GLU A 47 -0.27 21.02 -2.22
CA GLU A 47 0.69 22.11 -2.51
C GLU A 47 2.01 21.98 -1.76
N TYR A 48 1.98 21.42 -0.54
CA TYR A 48 3.16 21.19 0.27
C TYR A 48 3.78 19.83 -0.03
N LEU A 49 2.94 18.79 -0.11
CA LEU A 49 3.38 17.42 -0.34
C LEU A 49 4.13 17.25 -1.66
N ARG A 50 3.71 17.94 -2.73
CA ARG A 50 4.42 17.95 -4.02
C ARG A 50 5.87 18.41 -3.90
N LYS A 51 6.18 19.38 -3.04
CA LYS A 51 7.54 19.94 -2.87
C LYS A 51 8.48 18.99 -2.13
N ILE A 52 7.92 18.04 -1.40
CA ILE A 52 8.67 17.06 -0.60
C ILE A 52 8.49 15.63 -1.10
N THR A 53 7.82 15.43 -2.24
CA THR A 53 7.70 14.12 -2.87
C THR A 53 9.04 13.72 -3.46
N ILE A 54 9.50 12.52 -3.11
CA ILE A 54 10.80 11.98 -3.51
C ILE A 54 10.67 10.51 -3.89
N ASP A 55 11.44 10.10 -4.89
CA ASP A 55 11.72 8.68 -5.15
C ASP A 55 13.00 8.29 -4.42
N VAL A 56 12.98 7.13 -3.78
CA VAL A 56 14.06 6.65 -2.91
C VAL A 56 14.48 5.25 -3.32
N ASP A 57 15.76 5.10 -3.66
CA ASP A 57 16.42 3.82 -3.85
C ASP A 57 16.92 3.28 -2.49
N PHE A 58 16.39 2.15 -2.06
CA PHE A 58 16.84 1.47 -0.85
C PHE A 58 17.93 0.48 -1.21
N ILE A 59 19.18 0.80 -0.86
CA ILE A 59 20.36 0.05 -1.27
C ILE A 59 20.76 -0.97 -0.19
N LYS A 60 21.04 -2.22 -0.60
CA LYS A 60 21.63 -3.27 0.25
C LYS A 60 22.74 -3.96 -0.52
N GLY A 61 23.94 -4.03 0.05
CA GLY A 61 25.09 -4.65 -0.63
C GLY A 61 25.51 -3.94 -1.92
N GLY A 62 25.32 -2.62 -2.00
CA GLY A 62 25.67 -1.83 -3.18
C GLY A 62 24.69 -1.92 -4.35
N GLN A 63 23.58 -2.65 -4.22
CA GLN A 63 22.54 -2.76 -5.24
C GLN A 63 21.20 -2.26 -4.70
N VAL A 64 20.34 -1.77 -5.61
CA VAL A 64 18.97 -1.37 -5.29
C VAL A 64 18.19 -2.62 -4.89
N LYS A 65 17.76 -2.67 -3.63
CA LYS A 65 16.95 -3.77 -3.09
C LYS A 65 15.47 -3.58 -3.41
N PHE A 66 14.99 -2.34 -3.28
CA PHE A 66 13.67 -1.90 -3.70
C PHE A 66 13.66 -0.38 -3.86
N GLN A 67 12.64 0.15 -4.53
CA GLN A 67 12.42 1.57 -4.72
C GLN A 67 11.04 1.96 -4.18
N GLY A 68 10.86 3.21 -3.78
CA GLY A 68 9.56 3.72 -3.38
C GLY A 68 9.43 5.22 -3.51
N THR A 69 8.20 5.68 -3.70
CA THR A 69 7.84 7.09 -3.69
C THR A 69 7.29 7.44 -2.32
N THR A 70 7.83 8.50 -1.71
CA THR A 70 7.47 8.94 -0.35
C THR A 70 7.60 10.45 -0.21
N PHE A 71 7.31 10.96 0.98
CA PHE A 71 7.54 12.35 1.35
C PHE A 71 8.82 12.46 2.20
N PHE A 72 9.59 13.52 2.02
CA PHE A 72 10.76 13.79 2.86
C PHE A 72 10.35 13.85 4.34
N GLY A 73 10.97 13.01 5.18
CA GLY A 73 10.63 12.85 6.59
C GLY A 73 9.61 11.73 6.88
N TYR A 74 8.98 11.14 5.86
CA TYR A 74 8.13 9.96 6.00
C TYR A 74 8.90 8.67 5.71
N VAL A 75 8.82 7.72 6.64
CA VAL A 75 9.61 6.47 6.58
C VAL A 75 8.81 5.27 6.10
N GLY A 76 7.49 5.37 6.01
CA GLY A 76 6.65 4.35 5.36
C GLY A 76 6.67 4.51 3.84
N LEU A 77 6.13 3.52 3.13
CA LEU A 77 5.90 3.61 1.70
C LEU A 77 4.44 3.34 1.38
N TRP A 78 3.84 4.20 0.56
CA TRP A 78 2.51 3.98 -0.02
C TRP A 78 2.59 3.54 -1.48
N THR A 79 3.76 3.68 -2.10
CA THR A 79 4.09 3.23 -3.45
C THR A 79 5.50 2.68 -3.44
N GLY A 80 5.71 1.52 -4.04
CA GLY A 80 7.05 1.03 -4.32
C GLY A 80 7.08 -0.21 -5.17
N GLN A 81 8.30 -0.57 -5.56
CA GLN A 81 8.58 -1.75 -6.37
C GLN A 81 9.82 -2.49 -5.87
N SER A 82 9.74 -3.81 -5.88
CA SER A 82 10.86 -4.71 -5.70
C SER A 82 11.27 -5.21 -7.09
N PRO A 83 12.46 -4.79 -7.61
CA PRO A 83 12.87 -5.07 -8.97
C PRO A 83 12.73 -6.55 -9.34
N HIS A 84 12.13 -6.82 -10.50
CA HIS A 84 11.90 -8.16 -11.04
C HIS A 84 11.04 -9.09 -10.16
N LYS A 85 10.29 -8.55 -9.19
CA LYS A 85 9.47 -9.36 -8.26
C LYS A 85 8.01 -8.89 -8.25
N PHE A 86 7.78 -7.68 -7.74
CA PHE A 86 6.43 -7.14 -7.59
C PHE A 86 6.44 -5.62 -7.35
N SER A 87 5.27 -5.00 -7.49
CA SER A 87 4.97 -3.60 -7.20
C SER A 87 3.76 -3.53 -6.26
N ILE A 88 3.75 -2.53 -5.37
CA ILE A 88 2.70 -2.34 -4.38
C ILE A 88 2.29 -0.87 -4.35
N SER A 89 0.98 -0.62 -4.29
CA SER A 89 0.40 0.63 -3.85
C SER A 89 -0.63 0.38 -2.75
N GLY A 90 -0.85 1.38 -1.90
CA GLY A 90 -1.86 1.32 -0.84
C GLY A 90 -2.83 2.48 -0.94
N ASN A 91 -4.13 2.20 -0.98
CA ASN A 91 -5.18 3.20 -0.96
C ASN A 91 -5.90 3.20 0.39
N GLU A 92 -6.37 4.36 0.81
CA GLU A 92 -7.11 4.49 2.06
C GLU A 92 -8.48 3.81 2.02
N ARG A 93 -8.82 3.14 3.11
CA ARG A 93 -10.15 2.59 3.38
C ARG A 93 -10.66 3.20 4.68
N ASP A 94 -11.40 4.30 4.57
CA ASP A 94 -11.92 5.01 5.75
C ASP A 94 -13.17 4.31 6.28
N VAL A 95 -12.96 3.41 7.24
CA VAL A 95 -14.02 2.69 7.95
C VAL A 95 -13.71 2.61 9.44
N GLY A 96 -14.72 2.89 10.26
CA GLY A 96 -14.64 2.84 11.72
C GLY A 96 -14.31 4.19 12.35
N TYR A 97 -14.03 4.16 13.66
CA TYR A 97 -13.75 5.38 14.42
C TYR A 97 -12.26 5.54 14.72
N TRP A 98 -11.78 6.78 14.77
CA TRP A 98 -10.38 7.11 15.08
C TRP A 98 -9.86 6.51 16.41
N TRP A 99 -10.74 6.26 17.39
CA TRP A 99 -10.36 5.66 18.68
C TRP A 99 -9.96 4.18 18.57
N GLU A 100 -10.50 3.44 17.60
CA GLU A 100 -10.09 2.05 17.33
C GLU A 100 -8.65 2.02 16.80
N ASN A 101 -8.28 2.98 15.96
CA ASN A 101 -6.91 3.16 15.46
C ASN A 101 -5.95 3.46 16.61
N ALA A 102 -6.36 4.31 17.56
CA ALA A 102 -5.56 4.63 18.73
C ALA A 102 -5.32 3.40 19.62
N ILE A 103 -6.35 2.59 19.89
CA ILE A 103 -6.21 1.34 20.66
C ILE A 103 -5.27 0.35 19.94
N ALA A 104 -5.47 0.16 18.63
CA ALA A 104 -4.63 -0.74 17.84
C ALA A 104 -3.16 -0.31 17.82
N ALA A 105 -2.89 1.00 17.71
CA ALA A 105 -1.52 1.52 17.69
C ALA A 105 -0.83 1.43 19.06
N PHE A 106 -1.54 1.77 20.15
CA PHE A 106 -0.92 1.90 21.48
C PHE A 106 -0.95 0.60 22.31
N LEU A 107 -1.96 -0.27 22.16
CA LEU A 107 -2.10 -1.48 22.96
C LEU A 107 -1.71 -2.76 22.21
N ALA A 108 -1.97 -2.84 20.90
CA ALA A 108 -1.77 -4.07 20.12
C ALA A 108 -0.41 -4.15 19.37
N ARG A 109 0.38 -3.06 19.36
CA ARG A 109 1.67 -2.96 18.65
C ARG A 109 1.59 -3.35 17.16
N PHE A 110 0.45 -3.10 16.52
CA PHE A 110 0.28 -3.39 15.09
C PHE A 110 1.11 -2.45 14.23
N SER A 111 1.46 -2.90 13.01
CA SER A 111 2.29 -2.12 12.10
C SER A 111 1.44 -1.05 11.38
N PRO A 112 1.97 0.16 11.14
CA PRO A 112 1.39 1.08 10.18
C PRO A 112 1.27 0.43 8.80
N ALA A 113 0.17 0.67 8.08
CA ALA A 113 -0.08 0.03 6.79
C ALA A 113 1.02 0.32 5.76
N SER A 114 1.56 1.54 5.73
CA SER A 114 2.69 1.94 4.88
C SER A 114 4.03 1.34 5.30
N TRP A 115 4.18 1.03 6.60
CA TRP A 115 5.37 0.34 7.09
C TRP A 115 5.35 -1.11 6.65
N LEU A 116 4.18 -1.77 6.68
CA LEU A 116 4.02 -3.12 6.17
C LEU A 116 4.36 -3.21 4.67
N ILE A 117 3.98 -2.22 3.85
CA ILE A 117 4.40 -2.14 2.44
C ILE A 117 5.93 -2.11 2.35
N ARG A 118 6.59 -1.21 3.10
CA ARG A 118 8.05 -1.09 3.07
C ARG A 118 8.76 -2.38 3.51
N THR A 119 8.28 -3.02 4.57
CA THR A 119 8.81 -4.32 5.03
C THR A 119 8.62 -5.38 3.96
N THR A 120 7.44 -5.44 3.34
CA THR A 120 7.14 -6.40 2.27
C THR A 120 8.08 -6.22 1.07
N LEU A 121 8.30 -4.98 0.61
CA LEU A 121 9.24 -4.67 -0.48
C LEU A 121 10.69 -5.10 -0.15
N SER A 122 11.07 -5.01 1.12
CA SER A 122 12.40 -5.37 1.60
C SER A 122 12.61 -6.88 1.76
N GLU A 123 11.59 -7.59 2.26
CA GLU A 123 11.72 -8.96 2.77
C GLU A 123 11.08 -10.02 1.87
N ALA A 124 9.95 -9.73 1.21
CA ALA A 124 9.28 -10.74 0.40
C ALA A 124 10.10 -11.11 -0.84
N GLU A 125 10.15 -12.40 -1.15
CA GLU A 125 10.99 -12.91 -2.23
C GLU A 125 10.29 -12.89 -3.58
N ASP A 126 8.95 -12.94 -3.59
CA ASP A 126 8.11 -13.01 -4.77
C ASP A 126 6.72 -12.39 -4.53
N PHE A 127 5.90 -12.36 -5.59
CA PHE A 127 4.54 -11.84 -5.56
C PHE A 127 3.63 -12.58 -4.57
N GLU A 128 3.71 -13.91 -4.50
CA GLU A 128 2.82 -14.71 -3.65
C GLU A 128 3.10 -14.47 -2.16
N THR A 129 4.39 -14.39 -1.80
CA THR A 129 4.83 -14.03 -0.45
C THR A 129 4.40 -12.61 -0.12
N ALA A 130 4.51 -11.67 -1.05
CA ALA A 130 4.07 -10.30 -0.86
C ALA A 130 2.54 -10.22 -0.64
N LEU A 131 1.77 -10.89 -1.48
CA LEU A 131 0.31 -10.98 -1.40
C LEU A 131 -0.13 -11.58 -0.05
N TYR A 132 0.48 -12.70 0.35
CA TYR A 132 0.18 -13.36 1.62
C TYR A 132 0.52 -12.48 2.82
N THR A 133 1.71 -11.85 2.82
CA THR A 133 2.17 -10.94 3.88
C THR A 133 1.21 -9.77 4.04
N LEU A 134 0.86 -9.11 2.93
CA LEU A 134 -0.06 -7.98 2.89
C LEU A 134 -1.51 -8.38 3.18
N ALA A 135 -1.90 -9.64 3.02
CA ALA A 135 -3.22 -10.12 3.40
C ALA A 135 -3.33 -10.42 4.90
N LYS A 136 -2.28 -10.99 5.51
CA LYS A 136 -2.36 -11.64 6.82
C LYS A 136 -1.76 -10.85 7.98
N ILE A 137 -0.73 -10.04 7.77
CA ILE A 137 -0.08 -9.34 8.89
C ILE A 137 -0.99 -8.25 9.44
N PRO A 138 -1.23 -8.19 10.77
CA PRO A 138 -2.07 -7.17 11.38
C PRO A 138 -1.54 -5.73 11.19
N ILE A 139 -2.48 -4.80 10.97
CA ILE A 139 -2.21 -3.38 10.72
C ILE A 139 -3.09 -2.48 11.59
N ILE A 140 -2.68 -1.24 11.80
CA ILE A 140 -3.39 -0.29 12.68
C ILE A 140 -4.69 0.28 12.09
N ALA A 141 -4.82 0.29 10.75
CA ALA A 141 -5.94 0.89 10.03
C ALA A 141 -6.30 0.06 8.80
N ASP A 142 -7.56 0.14 8.39
CA ASP A 142 -8.07 -0.53 7.19
C ASP A 142 -7.46 0.13 5.93
N VAL A 143 -7.24 -0.67 4.88
CA VAL A 143 -6.53 -0.22 3.66
C VAL A 143 -6.91 -1.11 2.48
N TYR A 144 -6.70 -0.63 1.26
CA TYR A 144 -6.62 -1.49 0.10
C TYR A 144 -5.16 -1.61 -0.33
N TYR A 145 -4.65 -2.83 -0.45
CA TYR A 145 -3.35 -3.07 -1.07
C TYR A 145 -3.54 -3.55 -2.49
N ILE A 146 -2.95 -2.85 -3.46
CA ILE A 146 -2.92 -3.28 -4.85
C ILE A 146 -1.52 -3.82 -5.09
N VAL A 147 -1.43 -5.01 -5.67
CA VAL A 147 -0.16 -5.71 -5.90
C VAL A 147 -0.11 -6.18 -7.33
N GLY A 148 1.01 -5.95 -8.01
CA GLY A 148 1.30 -6.49 -9.35
C GLY A 148 2.61 -7.27 -9.31
N GLY A 149 2.64 -8.48 -9.89
CA GLY A 149 3.84 -9.32 -10.01
C GLY A 149 4.52 -9.16 -11.36
N THR A 150 5.17 -10.23 -11.83
CA THR A 150 5.96 -10.22 -13.07
C THR A 150 5.46 -11.18 -14.13
N THR A 151 4.47 -12.03 -13.80
CA THR A 151 3.93 -13.04 -14.70
C THR A 151 2.42 -12.90 -14.86
N SER A 152 1.89 -13.48 -15.93
CA SER A 152 0.46 -13.51 -16.22
C SER A 152 -0.36 -13.93 -15.00
N LYS A 153 -1.44 -13.20 -14.75
CA LYS A 153 -2.38 -13.29 -13.62
C LYS A 153 -1.86 -12.79 -12.27
N GLN A 154 -0.60 -12.39 -12.16
CA GLN A 154 -0.09 -11.79 -10.92
C GLN A 154 -0.50 -10.33 -10.80
N GLY A 155 -1.76 -10.11 -10.44
CA GLY A 155 -2.27 -8.80 -10.04
C GLY A 155 -3.48 -8.99 -9.15
N ALA A 156 -3.60 -8.23 -8.07
CA ALA A 156 -4.73 -8.34 -7.16
C ALA A 156 -4.96 -7.05 -6.36
N VAL A 157 -6.20 -6.88 -5.92
CA VAL A 157 -6.59 -5.92 -4.87
C VAL A 157 -6.90 -6.69 -3.60
N ILE A 158 -6.28 -6.33 -2.48
CA ILE A 158 -6.55 -6.88 -1.16
C ILE A 158 -7.33 -5.85 -0.37
N THR A 159 -8.59 -6.15 -0.06
CA THR A 159 -9.38 -5.32 0.85
C THR A 159 -9.08 -5.74 2.28
N ARG A 160 -8.48 -4.85 3.08
CA ARG A 160 -8.01 -5.17 4.43
C ARG A 160 -8.85 -4.56 5.53
N LYS A 161 -9.03 -5.36 6.58
CA LYS A 161 -9.26 -4.92 7.95
C LYS A 161 -7.97 -5.03 8.76
N ARG A 162 -7.95 -4.38 9.93
CA ARG A 162 -6.84 -4.45 10.90
C ARG A 162 -6.30 -5.86 11.14
N THR A 163 -7.17 -6.85 11.27
CA THR A 163 -6.80 -8.23 11.65
C THR A 163 -6.62 -9.20 10.48
N GLY A 164 -6.95 -8.81 9.24
CA GLY A 164 -6.86 -9.70 8.09
C GLY A 164 -7.58 -9.21 6.84
N PRO A 165 -7.68 -10.06 5.80
CA PRO A 165 -8.34 -9.69 4.55
C PRO A 165 -9.86 -9.85 4.68
N VAL A 166 -10.59 -8.88 4.16
CA VAL A 166 -12.04 -8.98 3.90
C VAL A 166 -12.25 -9.70 2.58
N ASP A 167 -11.45 -9.35 1.58
CA ASP A 167 -11.53 -9.90 0.22
C ASP A 167 -10.15 -9.84 -0.46
N VAL A 168 -9.94 -10.73 -1.42
CA VAL A 168 -8.79 -10.71 -2.33
C VAL A 168 -9.34 -10.84 -3.74
N TRP A 169 -9.15 -9.80 -4.55
CA TRP A 169 -9.72 -9.66 -5.88
C TRP A 169 -8.62 -9.76 -6.95
N PRO A 170 -8.27 -10.98 -7.41
CA PRO A 170 -7.20 -11.18 -8.39
C PRO A 170 -7.64 -10.78 -9.80
N LEU A 171 -6.67 -10.54 -10.68
CA LEU A 171 -6.89 -10.50 -12.13
C LEU A 171 -7.47 -11.83 -12.60
N ASP A 172 -8.37 -11.77 -13.57
CA ASP A 172 -8.91 -12.97 -14.22
C ASP A 172 -9.06 -12.77 -15.73
N PRO A 173 -7.93 -12.75 -16.47
CA PRO A 173 -7.92 -12.47 -17.90
C PRO A 173 -8.73 -13.48 -18.72
N LEU A 174 -8.90 -14.71 -18.22
CA LEU A 174 -9.67 -15.77 -18.89
C LEU A 174 -11.16 -15.41 -18.99
N TYR A 175 -11.67 -14.63 -18.04
CA TYR A 175 -13.06 -14.18 -18.00
C TYR A 175 -13.18 -12.68 -18.30
N GLY A 176 -12.19 -12.11 -19.01
CA GLY A 176 -12.19 -10.72 -19.46
C GLY A 176 -11.80 -9.70 -18.40
N ALA A 177 -11.48 -10.11 -17.17
CA ALA A 177 -11.04 -9.23 -16.11
C ALA A 177 -9.52 -9.02 -16.14
N TRP A 178 -9.03 -8.38 -17.21
CA TRP A 178 -7.61 -8.10 -17.45
C TRP A 178 -7.09 -6.89 -16.66
N TYR A 179 -7.94 -6.21 -15.89
CA TYR A 179 -7.54 -5.13 -14.99
C TYR A 179 -8.37 -5.12 -13.71
N ARG A 180 -7.81 -4.53 -12.65
CA ARG A 180 -8.51 -4.10 -11.44
C ARG A 180 -8.27 -2.63 -11.20
N VAL A 181 -9.33 -1.91 -10.86
CA VAL A 181 -9.27 -0.51 -10.42
C VAL A 181 -9.75 -0.50 -8.99
N GLU A 182 -8.97 0.14 -8.12
CA GLU A 182 -9.34 0.40 -6.75
C GLU A 182 -9.17 1.89 -6.46
N THR A 183 -10.16 2.48 -5.83
CA THR A 183 -10.13 3.88 -5.37
C THR A 183 -10.06 3.87 -3.86
N ASN A 184 -11.16 4.17 -3.18
CA ASN A 184 -11.24 4.22 -1.72
C ASN A 184 -12.49 3.49 -1.19
N TYR A 185 -13.20 2.74 -2.04
CA TYR A 185 -14.49 2.13 -1.72
C TYR A 185 -14.49 0.66 -2.08
N ASP A 186 -15.09 -0.15 -1.22
CA ASP A 186 -15.21 -1.59 -1.40
C ASP A 186 -15.84 -1.88 -2.78
N HIS A 187 -15.13 -2.63 -3.63
CA HIS A 187 -15.48 -2.81 -5.05
C HIS A 187 -16.84 -3.49 -5.32
N TRP A 188 -17.42 -4.16 -4.31
CA TRP A 188 -18.76 -4.76 -4.38
C TRP A 188 -19.89 -3.79 -4.05
N ASN A 189 -19.59 -2.56 -3.66
CA ASN A 189 -20.55 -1.51 -3.39
C ASN A 189 -20.60 -0.49 -4.54
N ASN A 190 -21.72 0.22 -4.67
CA ASN A 190 -21.78 1.36 -5.57
C ASN A 190 -20.90 2.50 -5.02
N PRO A 191 -20.12 3.19 -5.88
CA PRO A 191 -19.43 4.40 -5.47
C PRO A 191 -20.45 5.50 -5.11
N PRO A 192 -20.10 6.39 -4.16
CA PRO A 192 -20.94 7.53 -3.78
C PRO A 192 -21.09 8.59 -4.88
#